data_AF-A0A2E4VDX8-F1
#
_entry.id   AF-A0A2E4VDX8-F1
#
_cell.length_a   1.000
_cell.length_b   1.000
_cell.length_c   1.000
_cell.angle_alpha   90.00
_cell.angle_beta   90.00
_cell.angle_gamma   90.00
#
_symmetry.space_group_name_H-M   'P 1'
#
loop_
_entity.id
_entity.type
_entity.pdbx_description
1 polymer ?
#
loop_
_entity_poly.entity_id
_entity_poly.type
_entity_poly.pdbx_seq_one_letter_code
_entity_poly.pdbx_strand_id
1 'polypeptide(L)'
;MSVATDNVVSEQWVKPILGLLTSVPDQTESVYAEIIAELGPVDFQTDWIPFESTTYYQEEMGSKLQRQFISFSNLIDPSQLADIKCVTNRLEKHFSQNNKRIFNLDPGYLTSAKLVLATTKNFAHRIYLHSGIFAEITLTYRGRGFHALEWTYPDYRTPVYLQIFEKIRQKYLNQLSQISSLDSANHNYSNRRLNLTENTPKYAIGLMSGTSADGVDAALVSIKGNGKSTQAELICSVCYPYPLELRQRIFNLFQTEQSHVDELCQVNFLVGQIFAEAATRVVEIANFDLKNIDFIGSHGQTIYHLPPTEIGTPSTLQIGESAVIANQTNRPVVSDFRVADIALGGHGAPVVPYVDFLIHHQDEKSVALQNIGGISNVTFIPKNARPEDIIAFDSGPGNMIIDATIEIVTNGQKKYDEDGVMAAQGQVNKGLLDILSKHPYLKLPPPKSTGRESFGWAFAQKTVENAKKLGVSDCDLLATVTFFTTQTIVNHYQDHIPFVIDEIRVSGGGAHNRTLMKNLSTLAEATFKSVSVIVDEQSDAKEAIAFAILANETLVGHCTNLPNVTGSIRPTILGKITPVPHKIL
;
A
#
# COMPACT_ATOMS: atom_id res chain seq x y z
N MET A 1 -1.61 -32.84 34.14
CA MET A 1 -2.59 -31.84 34.63
C MET A 1 -2.87 -30.92 33.46
N SER A 2 -4.11 -30.92 32.96
CA SER A 2 -4.51 -30.11 31.81
C SER A 2 -4.36 -28.63 32.14
N VAL A 3 -3.52 -27.94 31.38
CA VAL A 3 -3.55 -26.47 31.34
C VAL A 3 -4.84 -26.13 30.62
N ALA A 4 -5.83 -25.66 31.38
CA ALA A 4 -7.00 -25.05 30.81
C ALA A 4 -6.53 -23.90 29.92
N THR A 5 -6.92 -23.93 28.65
CA THR A 5 -6.82 -22.80 27.75
C THR A 5 -7.68 -21.68 28.33
N ASP A 6 -7.08 -20.82 29.15
CA ASP A 6 -7.69 -19.55 29.52
C ASP A 6 -7.92 -18.79 28.22
N ASN A 7 -9.20 -18.48 27.95
CA ASN A 7 -9.60 -17.55 26.91
C ASN A 7 -8.82 -16.25 27.12
N VAL A 8 -7.75 -16.06 26.36
CA VAL A 8 -7.06 -14.78 26.26
C VAL A 8 -7.99 -13.87 25.49
N VAL A 9 -8.95 -13.26 26.20
CA VAL A 9 -9.63 -12.06 25.72
C VAL A 9 -8.54 -11.01 25.62
N SER A 10 -8.05 -10.80 24.40
CA SER A 10 -7.29 -9.61 24.02
C SER A 10 -8.06 -8.39 24.55
N GLU A 11 -7.54 -7.73 25.61
CA GLU A 11 -8.17 -6.53 26.21
C GLU A 11 -7.97 -5.33 25.28
N GLN A 12 -8.52 -5.38 24.06
CA GLN A 12 -8.45 -4.30 23.06
C GLN A 12 -9.23 -3.05 23.50
N TRP A 13 -10.31 -3.24 24.24
CA TRP A 13 -11.21 -2.16 24.67
C TRP A 13 -11.19 -2.04 26.18
N VAL A 14 -10.91 -0.84 26.69
CA VAL A 14 -10.81 -0.56 28.13
C VAL A 14 -11.87 0.43 28.57
N LYS A 15 -12.23 0.41 29.85
CA LYS A 15 -13.26 1.29 30.42
C LYS A 15 -12.67 2.67 30.73
N PRO A 16 -12.98 3.74 29.98
CA PRO A 16 -12.51 5.07 30.34
C PRO A 16 -13.14 5.52 31.66
N ILE A 17 -12.31 6.16 32.48
CA ILE A 17 -12.72 6.81 33.73
C ILE A 17 -12.14 8.21 33.80
N LEU A 18 -12.79 9.08 34.57
CA LEU A 18 -12.28 10.41 34.87
C LEU A 18 -12.51 10.74 36.34
N GLY A 19 -11.45 11.17 37.02
CA GLY A 19 -11.56 11.84 38.32
C GLY A 19 -11.60 13.36 38.12
N LEU A 20 -12.70 14.01 38.50
CA LEU A 20 -12.81 15.46 38.52
C LEU A 20 -12.63 15.95 39.95
N LEU A 21 -11.68 16.86 40.18
CA LEU A 21 -11.46 17.55 41.44
C LEU A 21 -11.80 19.04 41.29
N THR A 22 -12.57 19.60 42.22
CA THR A 22 -12.94 21.04 42.24
C THR A 22 -13.39 21.51 43.62
N SER A 23 -13.38 22.82 43.86
CA SER A 23 -14.01 23.47 45.02
C SER A 23 -15.40 24.04 44.72
N VAL A 24 -15.81 24.01 43.44
CA VAL A 24 -17.07 24.59 42.93
C VAL A 24 -17.91 23.52 42.20
N PRO A 25 -18.41 22.50 42.92
CA PRO A 25 -19.17 21.40 42.32
C PRO A 25 -20.37 21.87 41.47
N ASP A 26 -21.00 22.97 41.87
CA ASP A 26 -22.18 23.56 41.19
C ASP A 26 -21.86 24.21 39.84
N GLN A 27 -20.58 24.32 39.46
CA GLN A 27 -20.14 24.96 38.20
C GLN A 27 -19.59 23.94 37.18
N THR A 28 -19.96 22.67 37.30
CA THR A 28 -19.37 21.58 36.49
C THR A 28 -20.13 21.25 35.21
N GLU A 29 -21.29 21.87 34.97
CA GLU A 29 -22.15 21.56 33.82
C GLU A 29 -21.42 21.74 32.47
N SER A 30 -20.76 22.89 32.27
CA SER A 30 -20.06 23.18 31.01
C SER A 30 -18.86 22.25 30.77
N VAL A 31 -18.09 21.92 31.82
CA VAL A 31 -16.94 21.01 31.66
C VAL A 31 -17.41 19.58 31.41
N TYR A 32 -18.53 19.15 32.02
CA TYR A 32 -19.11 17.85 31.73
C TYR A 32 -19.64 17.76 30.30
N ALA A 33 -20.26 18.81 29.76
CA ALA A 33 -20.71 18.82 28.37
C ALA A 33 -19.54 18.56 27.39
N GLU A 34 -18.39 19.22 27.60
CA GLU A 34 -17.18 19.01 26.79
C GLU A 34 -16.60 17.61 26.96
N ILE A 35 -16.52 17.11 28.20
CA ILE A 35 -16.03 15.76 28.48
C ILE A 35 -16.93 14.69 27.82
N ILE A 36 -18.25 14.87 27.88
CA ILE A 36 -19.23 13.95 27.29
C ILE A 36 -19.17 13.99 25.76
N ALA A 37 -18.93 15.16 25.16
CA ALA A 37 -18.73 15.27 23.72
C ALA A 37 -17.51 14.45 23.25
N GLU A 38 -16.46 14.42 24.07
CA GLU A 38 -15.20 13.72 23.76
C GLU A 38 -15.22 12.22 24.10
N LEU A 39 -15.75 11.84 25.27
CA LEU A 39 -15.69 10.45 25.79
C LEU A 39 -17.02 9.69 25.68
N GLY A 40 -18.07 10.36 25.24
CA GLY A 40 -19.41 9.79 25.09
C GLY A 40 -20.25 9.86 26.37
N PRO A 41 -21.41 9.19 26.38
CA PRO A 41 -22.35 9.24 27.49
C PRO A 41 -21.77 8.70 28.80
N VAL A 42 -22.06 9.38 29.91
CA VAL A 42 -21.73 8.90 31.26
C VAL A 42 -22.64 7.73 31.61
N ASP A 43 -22.06 6.67 32.15
CA ASP A 43 -22.78 5.46 32.55
C ASP A 43 -22.58 5.08 34.02
N PHE A 44 -21.69 5.77 34.71
CA PHE A 44 -21.52 5.71 36.15
C PHE A 44 -21.01 7.07 36.64
N GLN A 45 -21.56 7.53 37.76
CA GLN A 45 -21.17 8.77 38.40
C GLN A 45 -21.36 8.63 39.91
N THR A 46 -20.36 9.05 40.69
CA THR A 46 -20.45 9.08 42.15
C THR A 46 -21.11 10.36 42.64
N ASP A 47 -21.56 10.40 43.89
CA ASP A 47 -21.74 11.67 44.59
C ASP A 47 -20.40 12.38 44.78
N TRP A 48 -20.43 13.67 45.16
CA TRP A 48 -19.24 14.44 45.50
C TRP A 48 -18.60 13.95 46.80
N ILE A 49 -17.31 13.63 46.75
CA ILE A 49 -16.55 13.07 47.88
C ILE A 49 -15.59 14.13 48.40
N PRO A 50 -15.58 14.46 49.71
CA PRO A 50 -14.58 15.37 50.28
C PRO A 50 -13.14 14.90 49.99
N PHE A 51 -12.29 15.82 49.55
CA PHE A 51 -10.89 15.57 49.23
C PHE A 51 -9.98 16.24 50.26
N GLU A 52 -9.47 15.45 51.20
CA GLU A 52 -8.64 15.91 52.32
C GLU A 52 -7.19 15.38 52.27
N SER A 53 -6.84 14.66 51.21
CA SER A 53 -5.59 13.89 51.15
C SER A 53 -4.34 14.74 50.93
N THR A 54 -4.46 15.96 50.39
CA THR A 54 -3.32 16.88 50.19
C THR A 54 -3.77 18.35 50.26
N THR A 55 -2.84 19.24 50.61
CA THR A 55 -3.03 20.70 50.51
C THR A 55 -2.52 21.27 49.18
N TYR A 56 -1.95 20.44 48.31
CA TYR A 56 -1.24 20.84 47.09
C TYR A 56 -2.07 21.72 46.15
N TYR A 57 -3.38 21.48 46.07
CA TYR A 57 -4.29 22.19 45.18
C TYR A 57 -4.91 23.45 45.80
N GLN A 58 -4.69 23.72 47.10
CA GLN A 58 -5.43 24.78 47.81
C GLN A 58 -5.07 26.19 47.34
N GLU A 59 -3.82 26.45 46.96
CA GLU A 59 -3.37 27.76 46.47
C GLU A 59 -3.98 28.12 45.11
N GLU A 60 -4.23 27.10 44.27
CA GLU A 60 -4.77 27.26 42.92
C GLU A 60 -6.30 27.17 42.92
N MET A 61 -6.88 26.13 43.52
CA MET A 61 -8.29 25.79 43.40
C MET A 61 -9.13 26.16 44.64
N GLY A 62 -8.51 26.62 45.72
CA GLY A 62 -9.20 26.97 46.97
C GLY A 62 -9.37 25.81 47.96
N SER A 63 -10.09 26.08 49.06
CA SER A 63 -10.34 25.10 50.13
C SER A 63 -11.63 24.29 49.89
N LYS A 64 -11.83 23.22 50.68
CA LYS A 64 -13.00 22.31 50.58
C LYS A 64 -13.13 21.60 49.22
N LEU A 65 -12.01 21.09 48.73
CA LEU A 65 -12.01 20.34 47.47
C LEU A 65 -12.87 19.10 47.59
N GLN A 66 -13.55 18.78 46.50
CA GLN A 66 -14.35 17.58 46.34
C GLN A 66 -13.96 16.88 45.05
N ARG A 67 -14.02 15.54 45.09
CA ARG A 67 -13.72 14.67 43.96
C ARG A 67 -14.97 13.90 43.56
N GLN A 68 -15.20 13.81 42.25
CA GLN A 68 -16.22 12.97 41.65
C GLN A 68 -15.58 12.04 40.63
N PHE A 69 -15.99 10.79 40.61
CA PHE A 69 -15.57 9.83 39.59
C PHE A 69 -16.71 9.58 38.62
N ILE A 70 -16.38 9.59 37.34
CA ILE A 70 -17.30 9.20 36.26
C ILE A 70 -16.65 8.13 35.37
N SER A 71 -17.50 7.27 34.79
CA SER A 71 -17.13 6.40 33.67
C SER A 71 -18.12 6.53 32.53
N PHE A 72 -17.71 6.10 31.34
CA PHE A 72 -18.46 6.33 30.10
C PHE A 72 -18.93 5.03 29.48
N SER A 73 -20.07 5.07 28.78
CA SER A 73 -20.63 3.90 28.09
C SER A 73 -19.70 3.38 26.99
N ASN A 74 -19.00 4.28 26.30
CA ASN A 74 -18.10 3.96 25.21
C ASN A 74 -16.80 3.40 25.78
N LEU A 75 -16.40 2.21 25.33
CA LEU A 75 -15.05 1.72 25.61
C LEU A 75 -14.06 2.38 24.66
N ILE A 76 -12.82 2.53 25.09
CA ILE A 76 -11.76 3.19 24.30
C ILE A 76 -10.62 2.21 24.02
N ASP A 77 -9.83 2.51 22.98
CA ASP A 77 -8.53 1.87 22.79
C ASP A 77 -7.56 2.45 23.84
N PRO A 78 -6.79 1.63 24.57
CA PRO A 78 -5.88 2.11 25.61
C PRO A 78 -4.79 3.08 25.10
N SER A 79 -4.47 3.08 23.80
CA SER A 79 -3.54 4.04 23.18
C SER A 79 -4.06 5.49 23.21
N GLN A 80 -5.38 5.70 23.28
CA GLN A 80 -6.00 7.03 23.32
C GLN A 80 -5.80 7.74 24.66
N LEU A 81 -5.28 7.07 25.69
CA LEU A 81 -5.14 7.64 27.03
C LEU A 81 -4.33 8.96 27.04
N ALA A 82 -3.28 9.05 26.22
CA ALA A 82 -2.48 10.27 26.12
C ALA A 82 -3.21 11.42 25.41
N ASP A 83 -3.93 11.14 24.33
CA ASP A 83 -4.78 12.13 23.66
C ASP A 83 -5.85 12.68 24.59
N ILE A 84 -6.52 11.80 25.35
CA ILE A 84 -7.52 12.20 26.35
C ILE A 84 -6.88 13.09 27.41
N LYS A 85 -5.66 12.78 27.88
CA LYS A 85 -4.97 13.67 28.83
C LYS A 85 -4.63 15.03 28.21
N CYS A 86 -4.25 15.08 26.94
CA CYS A 86 -4.06 16.34 26.23
C CYS A 86 -5.36 17.15 26.13
N VAL A 87 -6.50 16.50 25.86
CA VAL A 87 -7.83 17.14 25.87
C VAL A 87 -8.14 17.69 27.26
N THR A 88 -8.04 16.87 28.31
CA THR A 88 -8.37 17.32 29.67
C THR A 88 -7.46 18.45 30.13
N ASN A 89 -6.16 18.43 29.78
CA ASN A 89 -5.25 19.54 30.10
C ASN A 89 -5.66 20.85 29.38
N ARG A 90 -6.16 20.76 28.14
CA ARG A 90 -6.70 21.93 27.42
C ARG A 90 -7.96 22.45 28.10
N LEU A 91 -8.86 21.57 28.54
CA LEU A 91 -10.08 21.94 29.26
C LEU A 91 -9.78 22.60 30.61
N GLU A 92 -8.85 22.03 31.41
CA GLU A 92 -8.40 22.65 32.67
C GLU A 92 -7.91 24.09 32.44
N LYS A 93 -7.15 24.31 31.37
CA LYS A 93 -6.67 25.65 30.99
C LYS A 93 -7.79 26.55 30.49
N HIS A 94 -8.71 26.03 29.69
CA HIS A 94 -9.84 26.78 29.14
C HIS A 94 -10.75 27.33 30.25
N PHE A 95 -11.05 26.51 31.26
CA PHE A 95 -11.89 26.90 32.39
C PHE A 95 -11.14 27.57 33.55
N SER A 96 -9.84 27.86 33.40
CA SER A 96 -9.09 28.58 34.42
C SER A 96 -9.56 30.03 34.55
N GLN A 97 -9.59 30.57 35.77
CA GLN A 97 -9.92 31.98 36.03
C GLN A 97 -8.75 32.65 36.77
N ASN A 98 -8.41 33.89 36.39
CA ASN A 98 -7.30 34.63 36.99
C ASN A 98 -5.97 33.86 37.02
N ASN A 99 -5.68 33.11 35.94
CA ASN A 99 -4.52 32.20 35.82
C ASN A 99 -4.47 31.08 36.88
N LYS A 100 -5.59 30.79 37.55
CA LYS A 100 -5.72 29.68 38.50
C LYS A 100 -6.65 28.62 37.95
N ARG A 101 -6.25 27.35 38.11
CA ARG A 101 -7.08 26.20 37.75
C ARG A 101 -8.29 26.11 38.67
N ILE A 102 -9.44 25.78 38.10
CA ILE A 102 -10.70 25.55 38.85
C ILE A 102 -11.07 24.06 38.88
N PHE A 103 -10.66 23.34 37.84
CA PHE A 103 -10.84 21.90 37.71
C PHE A 103 -9.47 21.24 37.58
N ASN A 104 -9.34 20.06 38.17
CA ASN A 104 -8.26 19.12 37.86
C ASN A 104 -8.91 17.81 37.38
N LEU A 105 -8.59 17.44 36.14
CA LEU A 105 -9.19 16.35 35.39
C LEU A 105 -8.13 15.23 35.22
N ASP A 106 -8.36 14.13 35.92
CA ASP A 106 -7.45 12.98 35.96
C ASP A 106 -8.05 11.82 35.16
N PRO A 107 -7.80 11.73 33.84
CA PRO A 107 -8.29 10.64 33.03
C PRO A 107 -7.47 9.37 33.27
N GLY A 108 -8.17 8.25 33.12
CA GLY A 108 -7.61 6.92 33.20
C GLY A 108 -8.47 5.91 32.49
N TYR A 109 -8.07 4.65 32.59
CA TYR A 109 -8.92 3.55 32.21
C TYR A 109 -8.79 2.39 33.17
N LEU A 110 -9.80 1.54 33.16
CA LEU A 110 -9.87 0.31 33.93
C LEU A 110 -9.94 -0.89 32.99
N THR A 111 -9.20 -1.94 33.33
CA THR A 111 -9.27 -3.26 32.69
C THR A 111 -9.72 -4.31 33.70
N SER A 112 -9.82 -5.59 33.29
CA SER A 112 -10.19 -6.66 34.22
C SER A 112 -9.13 -6.85 35.32
N ALA A 113 -7.89 -6.43 35.07
CA ALA A 113 -6.73 -6.68 35.91
C ALA A 113 -6.17 -5.42 36.60
N LYS A 114 -6.47 -4.21 36.13
CA LYS A 114 -5.79 -2.99 36.63
C LYS A 114 -6.55 -1.70 36.39
N LEU A 115 -6.17 -0.68 37.16
CA LEU A 115 -6.50 0.72 36.92
C LEU A 115 -5.23 1.46 36.46
N VAL A 116 -5.35 2.25 35.40
CA VAL A 116 -4.25 3.05 34.83
C VAL A 116 -4.66 4.52 34.78
N LEU A 117 -3.78 5.42 35.20
CA LEU A 117 -3.99 6.87 35.12
C LEU A 117 -2.95 7.54 34.23
N ALA A 118 -3.36 8.62 33.57
CA ALA A 118 -2.46 9.48 32.80
C ALA A 118 -1.87 10.61 33.65
N THR A 119 -0.64 11.02 33.34
CA THR A 119 0.08 12.05 34.08
C THR A 119 1.12 12.75 33.22
N THR A 120 1.40 14.02 33.50
CA THR A 120 2.48 14.80 32.85
C THR A 120 3.83 14.67 33.56
N LYS A 121 3.87 14.11 34.78
CA LYS A 121 5.11 13.97 35.55
C LYS A 121 5.80 12.63 35.26
N ASN A 122 7.08 12.67 34.91
CA ASN A 122 7.92 11.51 34.65
C ASN A 122 8.58 11.00 35.94
N PHE A 123 8.21 9.80 36.39
CA PHE A 123 8.84 9.09 37.51
C PHE A 123 9.24 7.68 37.05
N ALA A 124 10.15 7.03 37.78
CA ALA A 124 10.77 5.77 37.37
C ALA A 124 9.79 4.63 37.02
N HIS A 125 8.62 4.59 37.65
CA HIS A 125 7.58 3.57 37.42
C HIS A 125 6.57 3.93 36.32
N ARG A 126 6.74 5.10 35.68
CA ARG A 126 5.80 5.64 34.70
C ARG A 126 6.30 5.41 33.28
N ILE A 127 5.41 4.94 32.43
CA ILE A 127 5.72 4.59 31.05
C ILE A 127 5.36 5.78 30.18
N TYR A 128 6.32 6.23 29.36
CA TYR A 128 6.05 7.28 28.37
C TYR A 128 5.05 6.77 27.33
N LEU A 129 4.04 7.59 27.04
CA LEU A 129 3.10 7.38 25.94
C LEU A 129 3.54 8.26 24.76
N HIS A 130 2.95 9.44 24.61
CA HIS A 130 3.37 10.46 23.66
C HIS A 130 3.00 11.87 24.17
N SER A 131 3.46 12.92 23.47
CA SER A 131 3.12 14.33 23.77
C SER A 131 3.46 14.77 25.21
N GLY A 132 4.50 14.20 25.81
CA GLY A 132 4.87 14.47 27.20
C GLY A 132 3.94 13.85 28.25
N ILE A 133 3.06 12.94 27.83
CA ILE A 133 2.16 12.19 28.73
C ILE A 133 2.76 10.84 29.05
N PHE A 134 2.59 10.43 30.30
CA PHE A 134 3.01 9.15 30.85
C PHE A 134 1.78 8.43 31.45
N ALA A 135 1.87 7.12 31.55
CA ALA A 135 0.88 6.28 32.22
C ALA A 135 1.49 5.57 33.44
N GLU A 136 0.66 5.31 34.44
CA GLU A 136 1.04 4.48 35.58
C GLU A 136 -0.08 3.51 35.96
N ILE A 137 0.30 2.29 36.33
CA ILE A 137 -0.63 1.36 36.97
C ILE A 137 -0.86 1.88 38.39
N THR A 138 -2.08 2.34 38.67
CA THR A 138 -2.47 2.93 39.95
C THR A 138 -3.01 1.87 40.91
N LEU A 139 -3.76 0.89 40.42
CA LEU A 139 -4.26 -0.24 41.22
C LEU A 139 -4.17 -1.54 40.41
N THR A 140 -4.00 -2.67 41.10
CA THR A 140 -4.03 -4.02 40.50
C THR A 140 -5.17 -4.84 41.10
N TYR A 141 -5.86 -5.62 40.28
CA TYR A 141 -6.95 -6.48 40.73
C TYR A 141 -6.45 -7.90 40.95
N ARG A 142 -6.53 -8.40 42.19
CA ARG A 142 -6.18 -9.78 42.55
C ARG A 142 -7.00 -10.22 43.74
N GLY A 143 -7.23 -11.53 43.92
CA GLY A 143 -7.92 -12.03 45.11
C GLY A 143 -9.31 -11.44 45.34
N ARG A 144 -10.06 -11.12 44.27
CA ARG A 144 -11.39 -10.47 44.30
C ARG A 144 -11.42 -9.03 44.85
N GLY A 145 -10.33 -8.28 44.74
CA GLY A 145 -10.31 -6.87 45.09
C GLY A 145 -9.19 -6.08 44.40
N PHE A 146 -9.32 -4.75 44.40
CA PHE A 146 -8.24 -3.85 44.02
C PHE A 146 -7.21 -3.69 45.16
N HIS A 147 -5.94 -3.73 44.79
CA HIS A 147 -4.80 -3.55 45.68
C HIS A 147 -3.94 -2.38 45.20
N ALA A 148 -3.57 -1.53 46.17
CA ALA A 148 -2.61 -0.46 45.96
C ALA A 148 -1.19 -1.01 45.78
N LEU A 149 -0.42 -0.27 44.99
CA LEU A 149 1.02 -0.41 44.77
C LEU A 149 1.77 0.60 45.64
N GLU A 150 3.09 0.45 45.73
CA GLU A 150 3.96 1.31 46.55
C GLU A 150 3.79 2.81 46.21
N TRP A 151 3.58 3.11 44.92
CA TRP A 151 3.43 4.46 44.38
C TRP A 151 1.97 4.94 44.21
N THR A 152 0.97 4.15 44.60
CA THR A 152 -0.45 4.56 44.50
C THR A 152 -0.71 5.79 45.37
N TYR A 153 -1.38 6.80 44.82
CA TYR A 153 -1.75 8.01 45.55
C TYR A 153 -2.58 7.71 46.81
N PRO A 154 -2.40 8.44 47.92
CA PRO A 154 -3.05 8.13 49.20
C PRO A 154 -4.58 8.02 49.14
N ASP A 155 -5.24 8.88 48.37
CA ASP A 155 -6.70 8.88 48.15
C ASP A 155 -7.19 7.59 47.48
N TYR A 156 -6.45 7.08 46.49
CA TYR A 156 -6.73 5.81 45.80
C TYR A 156 -6.52 4.57 46.67
N ARG A 157 -5.91 4.69 47.86
CA ARG A 157 -5.79 3.59 48.84
C ARG A 157 -7.01 3.46 49.74
N THR A 158 -7.91 4.44 49.73
CA THR A 158 -9.04 4.46 50.65
C THR A 158 -10.07 3.37 50.28
N PRO A 159 -10.73 2.73 51.27
CA PRO A 159 -11.77 1.74 51.00
C PRO A 159 -12.90 2.27 50.10
N VAL A 160 -13.21 3.57 50.22
CA VAL A 160 -14.23 4.25 49.39
C VAL A 160 -13.87 4.20 47.91
N TYR A 161 -12.62 4.55 47.55
CA TYR A 161 -12.20 4.58 46.15
C TYR A 161 -12.08 3.17 45.58
N LEU A 162 -11.55 2.23 46.37
CA LEU A 162 -11.48 0.82 45.95
C LEU A 162 -12.87 0.24 45.63
N GLN A 163 -13.89 0.55 46.44
CA GLN A 163 -15.27 0.13 46.19
C GLN A 163 -15.89 0.80 44.95
N ILE A 164 -15.54 2.06 44.68
CA ILE A 164 -15.98 2.77 43.46
C ILE A 164 -15.41 2.07 42.22
N PHE A 165 -14.11 1.81 42.20
CA PHE A 165 -13.49 1.13 41.05
C PHE A 165 -13.97 -0.32 40.90
N GLU A 166 -14.33 -1.00 42.00
CA GLU A 166 -15.00 -2.30 41.91
C GLU A 166 -16.33 -2.20 41.14
N LYS A 167 -17.17 -1.21 41.47
CA LYS A 167 -18.45 -1.01 40.77
C LYS A 167 -18.25 -0.72 39.27
N ILE A 168 -17.29 0.14 38.95
CA ILE A 168 -16.95 0.45 37.54
C ILE A 168 -16.43 -0.80 36.83
N ARG A 169 -15.60 -1.62 37.49
CA ARG A 169 -15.10 -2.90 36.95
C ARG A 169 -16.22 -3.88 36.66
N GLN A 170 -17.19 -4.05 37.56
CA GLN A 170 -18.34 -4.92 37.31
C GLN A 170 -19.15 -4.44 36.09
N LYS A 171 -19.31 -3.12 35.95
CA LYS A 171 -19.98 -2.55 34.78
C LYS A 171 -19.21 -2.83 33.48
N TYR A 172 -17.89 -2.67 33.50
CA TYR A 172 -17.01 -3.00 32.38
C TYR A 172 -17.09 -4.49 31.99
N LEU A 173 -17.03 -5.41 32.96
CA LEU A 173 -17.15 -6.84 32.68
C LEU A 173 -18.51 -7.22 32.08
N ASN A 174 -19.59 -6.58 32.53
CA ASN A 174 -20.92 -6.76 31.93
C ASN A 174 -21.01 -6.20 30.50
N GLN A 175 -20.29 -5.12 30.20
CA GLN A 175 -20.21 -4.60 28.83
C GLN A 175 -19.41 -5.54 27.92
N LEU A 176 -18.28 -6.08 28.39
CA LEU A 176 -17.50 -7.04 27.61
C LEU A 176 -18.28 -8.33 27.32
N SER A 177 -19.09 -8.82 28.25
CA SER A 177 -19.93 -10.01 28.01
C SER A 177 -21.05 -9.76 27.00
N GLN A 178 -21.56 -8.53 26.92
CA GLN A 178 -22.52 -8.12 25.90
C GLN A 178 -21.84 -7.96 24.53
N ILE A 179 -20.66 -7.34 24.48
CA ILE A 179 -19.88 -7.15 23.25
C ILE A 179 -19.46 -8.51 22.67
N SER A 180 -18.97 -9.45 23.47
CA SER A 180 -18.61 -10.79 22.99
C SER A 180 -19.80 -11.58 22.43
N SER A 181 -21.02 -11.31 22.91
CA SER A 181 -22.25 -11.88 22.35
C SER A 181 -22.68 -11.21 21.02
N LEU A 182 -22.41 -9.91 20.86
CA LEU A 182 -22.73 -9.10 19.67
C LEU A 182 -21.65 -9.17 18.57
N ASP A 183 -20.40 -9.44 18.93
CA ASP A 183 -19.26 -9.62 18.01
C ASP A 183 -19.43 -10.85 17.11
N SER A 184 -20.30 -11.80 17.52
CA SER A 184 -20.76 -12.89 16.63
C SER A 184 -21.60 -12.37 15.43
N ALA A 185 -22.06 -11.12 15.46
CA ALA A 185 -23.00 -10.57 14.50
C ALA A 185 -22.56 -9.27 13.78
N ASN A 186 -21.61 -8.47 14.30
CA ASN A 186 -21.20 -7.22 13.62
C ASN A 186 -19.75 -6.83 13.92
N HIS A 187 -18.88 -6.89 12.90
CA HIS A 187 -17.44 -6.64 13.04
C HIS A 187 -17.04 -5.18 12.73
N ASN A 188 -16.49 -4.51 13.74
CA ASN A 188 -15.98 -3.14 13.71
C ASN A 188 -14.59 -2.99 13.04
N TYR A 189 -14.31 -1.75 12.62
CA TYR A 189 -13.23 -1.28 11.74
C TYR A 189 -11.79 -1.60 12.18
N SER A 190 -11.46 -1.53 13.47
CA SER A 190 -10.13 -1.87 14.01
C SER A 190 -9.84 -3.37 13.96
N ASN A 191 -10.86 -4.21 14.14
CA ASN A 191 -10.74 -5.67 14.00
C ASN A 191 -10.59 -6.10 12.55
N ARG A 192 -11.12 -5.35 11.56
CA ARG A 192 -10.86 -5.69 10.16
C ARG A 192 -9.40 -5.53 9.78
N ARG A 193 -8.69 -4.50 10.24
CA ARG A 193 -7.25 -4.37 9.92
C ARG A 193 -6.42 -5.52 10.52
N LEU A 194 -6.75 -5.97 11.74
CA LEU A 194 -6.12 -7.13 12.37
C LEU A 194 -6.52 -8.46 11.69
N ASN A 195 -7.79 -8.65 11.34
CA ASN A 195 -8.28 -9.83 10.63
C ASN A 195 -7.69 -9.93 9.20
N LEU A 196 -7.46 -8.81 8.52
CA LEU A 196 -6.79 -8.77 7.21
C LEU A 196 -5.32 -9.24 7.28
N THR A 197 -4.69 -9.15 8.46
CA THR A 197 -3.32 -9.67 8.65
C THR A 197 -3.27 -11.13 9.09
N GLU A 198 -4.34 -11.65 9.71
CA GLU A 198 -4.40 -13.01 10.26
C GLU A 198 -5.13 -14.03 9.35
N ASN A 199 -6.05 -13.58 8.49
CA ASN A 199 -6.72 -14.45 7.53
C ASN A 199 -5.69 -15.08 6.58
N THR A 200 -5.73 -16.39 6.42
CA THR A 200 -4.96 -17.12 5.41
C THR A 200 -5.76 -18.35 4.92
N PRO A 201 -5.97 -18.53 3.60
CA PRO A 201 -5.62 -17.59 2.51
C PRO A 201 -6.48 -16.32 2.55
N LYS A 202 -5.91 -15.22 2.04
CA LYS A 202 -6.61 -13.96 1.75
C LYS A 202 -7.04 -13.95 0.31
N TYR A 203 -8.25 -13.49 0.03
CA TYR A 203 -8.75 -13.31 -1.33
C TYR A 203 -8.69 -11.83 -1.70
N ALA A 204 -7.87 -11.50 -2.68
CA ALA A 204 -7.63 -10.15 -3.12
C ALA A 204 -8.01 -9.98 -4.59
N ILE A 205 -8.44 -8.78 -4.95
CA ILE A 205 -8.57 -8.38 -6.36
C ILE A 205 -7.47 -7.38 -6.68
N GLY A 206 -6.69 -7.66 -7.71
CA GLY A 206 -5.77 -6.70 -8.30
C GLY A 206 -6.40 -6.04 -9.51
N LEU A 207 -6.27 -4.72 -9.64
CA LEU A 207 -6.80 -3.92 -10.74
C LEU A 207 -5.69 -3.07 -11.36
N MET A 208 -5.56 -3.14 -12.69
CA MET A 208 -4.59 -2.39 -13.46
C MET A 208 -5.20 -1.91 -14.78
N SER A 209 -4.82 -0.71 -15.22
CA SER A 209 -5.12 -0.23 -16.56
C SER A 209 -3.85 0.38 -17.15
N GLY A 210 -3.34 -0.24 -18.22
CA GLY A 210 -2.16 0.21 -18.93
C GLY A 210 -2.37 1.55 -19.66
N THR A 211 -1.29 2.11 -20.20
CA THR A 211 -1.36 3.37 -20.99
C THR A 211 -2.01 3.21 -22.36
N SER A 212 -2.25 1.98 -22.82
CA SER A 212 -3.05 1.72 -24.03
C SER A 212 -4.55 2.01 -23.81
N ALA A 213 -4.98 2.07 -22.54
CA ALA A 213 -6.35 2.32 -22.12
C ALA A 213 -7.37 1.43 -22.86
N ASP A 214 -7.02 0.17 -23.10
CA ASP A 214 -7.91 -0.81 -23.76
C ASP A 214 -9.02 -1.29 -22.82
N GLY A 215 -8.72 -1.34 -21.51
CA GLY A 215 -9.64 -1.78 -20.48
C GLY A 215 -8.94 -1.86 -19.11
N VAL A 216 -9.65 -2.43 -18.15
CA VAL A 216 -9.17 -2.72 -16.80
C VAL A 216 -8.91 -4.20 -16.68
N ASP A 217 -7.66 -4.57 -16.45
CA ASP A 217 -7.26 -5.92 -16.10
C ASP A 217 -7.56 -6.15 -14.62
N ALA A 218 -8.45 -7.10 -14.35
CA ALA A 218 -8.83 -7.52 -13.01
C ALA A 218 -8.40 -8.96 -12.77
N ALA A 219 -7.74 -9.21 -11.65
CA ALA A 219 -7.30 -10.54 -11.24
C ALA A 219 -7.77 -10.86 -9.82
N LEU A 220 -8.53 -11.93 -9.66
CA LEU A 220 -8.87 -12.52 -8.37
C LEU A 220 -7.77 -13.50 -7.96
N VAL A 221 -7.16 -13.27 -6.81
CA VAL A 221 -5.97 -13.98 -6.34
C VAL A 221 -6.17 -14.48 -4.91
N SER A 222 -5.79 -15.72 -4.65
CA SER A 222 -5.60 -16.24 -3.28
C SER A 222 -4.16 -16.01 -2.86
N ILE A 223 -3.96 -15.32 -1.73
CA ILE A 223 -2.65 -14.96 -1.20
C ILE A 223 -2.45 -15.60 0.17
N LYS A 224 -1.35 -16.33 0.35
CA LYS A 224 -0.88 -16.85 1.65
C LYS A 224 0.45 -16.18 2.01
N GLY A 225 0.65 -15.91 3.30
CA GLY A 225 1.87 -15.28 3.79
C GLY A 225 2.00 -13.81 3.42
N ASN A 226 3.23 -13.32 3.54
CA ASN A 226 3.70 -11.98 3.19
C ASN A 226 5.24 -11.98 3.04
N GLY A 227 5.81 -10.94 2.44
CA GLY A 227 7.24 -10.88 2.14
C GLY A 227 7.71 -12.13 1.39
N LYS A 228 8.89 -12.68 1.74
CA LYS A 228 9.44 -13.90 1.10
C LYS A 228 8.56 -15.16 1.24
N SER A 229 7.62 -15.18 2.18
CA SER A 229 6.67 -16.30 2.35
C SER A 229 5.43 -16.19 1.47
N THR A 230 5.32 -15.12 0.65
CA THR A 230 4.17 -14.87 -0.20
C THR A 230 3.99 -15.98 -1.21
N GLN A 231 2.79 -16.56 -1.22
CA GLN A 231 2.33 -17.48 -2.26
C GLN A 231 1.04 -16.90 -2.84
N ALA A 232 1.03 -16.64 -4.13
CA ALA A 232 -0.11 -16.09 -4.84
C ALA A 232 -0.59 -17.08 -5.91
N GLU A 233 -1.88 -17.37 -5.88
CA GLU A 233 -2.55 -18.25 -6.84
C GLU A 233 -3.64 -17.48 -7.57
N LEU A 234 -3.52 -17.39 -8.90
CA LEU A 234 -4.55 -16.79 -9.74
C LEU A 234 -5.77 -17.71 -9.79
N ILE A 235 -6.93 -17.20 -9.37
CA ILE A 235 -8.21 -17.92 -9.43
C ILE A 235 -8.93 -17.59 -10.73
N CYS A 236 -8.97 -16.31 -11.10
CA CYS A 236 -9.63 -15.82 -12.30
C CYS A 236 -9.05 -14.47 -12.70
N SER A 237 -8.99 -14.21 -14.01
CA SER A 237 -8.69 -12.89 -14.55
C SER A 237 -9.69 -12.52 -15.65
N VAL A 238 -9.88 -11.22 -15.84
CA VAL A 238 -10.69 -10.67 -16.92
C VAL A 238 -10.12 -9.30 -17.33
N CYS A 239 -10.16 -8.99 -18.61
CA CYS A 239 -9.97 -7.63 -19.11
C CYS A 239 -11.35 -7.02 -19.36
N TYR A 240 -11.72 -6.00 -18.58
CA TYR A 240 -13.00 -5.30 -18.69
C TYR A 240 -12.84 -4.04 -19.55
N PRO A 241 -13.40 -3.99 -20.77
CA PRO A 241 -13.10 -2.91 -21.72
C PRO A 241 -13.69 -1.58 -21.26
N TYR A 242 -12.97 -0.47 -21.52
CA TYR A 242 -13.57 0.85 -21.36
C TYR A 242 -14.65 1.09 -22.44
N PRO A 243 -15.78 1.74 -22.08
CA PRO A 243 -16.66 2.32 -23.07
C PRO A 243 -15.89 3.26 -24.01
N LEU A 244 -16.18 3.20 -25.31
CA LEU A 244 -15.43 3.95 -26.34
C LEU A 244 -15.34 5.45 -26.04
N GLU A 245 -16.43 6.04 -25.54
CA GLU A 245 -16.48 7.45 -25.16
C GLU A 245 -15.53 7.77 -23.99
N LEU A 246 -15.54 6.96 -22.93
CA LEU A 246 -14.65 7.13 -21.80
C LEU A 246 -13.19 6.93 -22.20
N ARG A 247 -12.92 5.95 -23.06
CA ARG A 247 -11.58 5.72 -23.62
C ARG A 247 -11.08 6.96 -24.37
N GLN A 248 -11.92 7.59 -25.19
CA GLN A 248 -11.54 8.83 -25.90
C GLN A 248 -11.26 9.97 -24.92
N ARG A 249 -12.07 10.12 -23.87
CA ARG A 249 -11.85 11.12 -22.82
C ARG A 249 -10.52 10.92 -22.10
N ILE A 250 -10.16 9.68 -21.76
CA ILE A 250 -8.85 9.32 -21.20
C ILE A 250 -7.72 9.71 -22.16
N PHE A 251 -7.84 9.41 -23.45
CA PHE A 251 -6.84 9.80 -24.45
C PHE A 251 -6.66 11.31 -24.58
N ASN A 252 -7.74 12.08 -24.46
CA ASN A 252 -7.65 13.55 -24.46
C ASN A 252 -6.86 14.04 -23.23
N LEU A 253 -7.03 13.41 -22.06
CA LEU A 253 -6.29 13.76 -20.84
C LEU A 253 -4.79 13.48 -20.94
N PHE A 254 -4.34 12.56 -21.80
CA PHE A 254 -2.91 12.35 -22.08
C PHE A 254 -2.27 13.53 -22.82
N GLN A 255 -3.07 14.36 -23.49
CA GLN A 255 -2.61 15.51 -24.26
C GLN A 255 -2.70 16.77 -23.41
N THR A 256 -1.56 17.38 -23.08
CA THR A 256 -1.49 18.55 -22.20
C THR A 256 -2.35 19.73 -22.65
N GLU A 257 -2.50 19.92 -23.97
CA GLU A 257 -3.29 20.98 -24.58
C GLU A 257 -4.81 20.77 -24.46
N GLN A 258 -5.24 19.54 -24.19
CA GLN A 258 -6.65 19.14 -24.08
C GLN A 258 -7.04 18.70 -22.66
N SER A 259 -6.07 18.65 -21.75
CA SER A 259 -6.27 18.18 -20.38
C SER A 259 -6.83 19.30 -19.50
N HIS A 260 -8.12 19.23 -19.18
CA HIS A 260 -8.80 20.19 -18.33
C HIS A 260 -9.06 19.61 -16.93
N VAL A 261 -8.96 20.45 -15.89
CA VAL A 261 -9.05 20.02 -14.48
C VAL A 261 -10.45 19.48 -14.12
N ASP A 262 -11.50 20.08 -14.68
CA ASP A 262 -12.89 19.65 -14.51
C ASP A 262 -13.16 18.29 -15.18
N GLU A 263 -12.58 18.07 -16.37
CA GLU A 263 -12.65 16.79 -17.06
C GLU A 263 -11.88 15.71 -16.31
N LEU A 264 -10.66 16.00 -15.85
CA LEU A 264 -9.86 15.11 -15.02
C LEU A 264 -10.62 14.68 -13.76
N CYS A 265 -11.29 15.62 -13.09
CA CYS A 265 -12.11 15.37 -11.91
C CYS A 265 -13.25 14.37 -12.21
N GLN A 266 -13.97 14.57 -13.32
CA GLN A 266 -15.07 13.68 -13.73
C GLN A 266 -14.57 12.29 -14.13
N VAL A 267 -13.53 12.24 -14.97
CA VAL A 267 -12.96 10.98 -15.47
C VAL A 267 -12.35 10.17 -14.32
N ASN A 268 -11.79 10.80 -13.29
CA ASN A 268 -11.32 10.09 -12.10
C ASN A 268 -12.42 9.25 -11.43
N PHE A 269 -13.62 9.82 -11.27
CA PHE A 269 -14.76 9.11 -10.70
C PHE A 269 -15.30 8.05 -11.67
N LEU A 270 -15.44 8.36 -12.96
CA LEU A 270 -15.92 7.40 -13.97
C LEU A 270 -15.00 6.18 -14.10
N VAL A 271 -13.68 6.38 -14.12
CA VAL A 271 -12.72 5.28 -14.10
C VAL A 271 -12.86 4.48 -12.81
N GLY A 272 -13.07 5.12 -11.66
CA GLY A 272 -13.36 4.42 -10.40
C GLY A 272 -14.59 3.51 -10.47
N GLN A 273 -15.65 3.92 -11.17
CA GLN A 273 -16.84 3.09 -11.40
C GLN A 273 -16.51 1.87 -12.27
N ILE A 274 -15.82 2.08 -13.39
CA ILE A 274 -15.40 0.98 -14.27
C ILE A 274 -14.49 -0.01 -13.55
N PHE A 275 -13.59 0.46 -12.68
CA PHE A 275 -12.74 -0.40 -11.86
C PHE A 275 -13.55 -1.25 -10.86
N ALA A 276 -14.60 -0.68 -10.26
CA ALA A 276 -15.51 -1.41 -9.38
C ALA A 276 -16.34 -2.46 -10.14
N GLU A 277 -16.78 -2.12 -11.35
CA GLU A 277 -17.44 -3.06 -12.27
C GLU A 277 -16.52 -4.20 -12.67
N ALA A 278 -15.25 -3.91 -13.01
CA ALA A 278 -14.26 -4.94 -13.32
C ALA A 278 -14.00 -5.88 -12.13
N ALA A 279 -13.90 -5.34 -10.91
CA ALA A 279 -13.77 -6.13 -9.68
C ALA A 279 -15.01 -7.01 -9.43
N THR A 280 -16.21 -6.50 -9.70
CA THR A 280 -17.45 -7.29 -9.60
C THR A 280 -17.49 -8.38 -10.68
N ARG A 281 -17.06 -8.04 -11.90
CA ARG A 281 -17.09 -8.95 -13.03
C ARG A 281 -16.15 -10.15 -12.85
N VAL A 282 -14.94 -9.94 -12.31
CA VAL A 282 -13.99 -11.04 -12.11
C VAL A 282 -14.50 -12.05 -11.07
N VAL A 283 -15.18 -11.58 -10.00
CA VAL A 283 -15.75 -12.50 -9.00
C VAL A 283 -16.98 -13.23 -9.54
N GLU A 284 -17.83 -12.57 -10.34
CA GLU A 284 -18.95 -13.23 -11.01
C GLU A 284 -18.50 -14.37 -11.92
N ILE A 285 -17.49 -14.12 -12.77
CA ILE A 285 -16.94 -15.15 -13.67
C ILE A 285 -16.33 -16.30 -12.87
N ALA A 286 -15.68 -15.99 -11.74
CA ALA A 286 -15.12 -16.99 -10.83
C ALA A 286 -16.19 -17.74 -10.02
N ASN A 287 -17.47 -17.39 -10.12
CA ASN A 287 -18.54 -17.83 -9.21
C ASN A 287 -18.18 -17.61 -7.72
N PHE A 288 -17.53 -16.50 -7.42
CA PHE A 288 -17.07 -16.10 -6.11
C PHE A 288 -17.95 -14.97 -5.54
N ASP A 289 -18.10 -14.91 -4.23
CA ASP A 289 -18.88 -13.85 -3.58
C ASP A 289 -17.97 -12.66 -3.24
N LEU A 290 -18.34 -11.46 -3.71
CA LEU A 290 -17.62 -10.22 -3.42
C LEU A 290 -17.46 -9.99 -1.90
N LYS A 291 -18.38 -10.51 -1.08
CA LYS A 291 -18.30 -10.40 0.39
C LYS A 291 -17.12 -11.18 1.00
N ASN A 292 -16.57 -12.14 0.27
CA ASN A 292 -15.44 -12.96 0.68
C ASN A 292 -14.10 -12.36 0.22
N ILE A 293 -14.13 -11.27 -0.55
CA ILE A 293 -12.92 -10.51 -0.88
C ILE A 293 -12.51 -9.72 0.35
N ASP A 294 -11.24 -9.86 0.71
CA ASP A 294 -10.61 -9.20 1.85
C ASP A 294 -10.25 -7.76 1.50
N PHE A 295 -9.62 -7.54 0.34
CA PHE A 295 -9.19 -6.21 -0.12
C PHE A 295 -9.00 -6.14 -1.64
N ILE A 296 -8.88 -4.92 -2.15
CA ILE A 296 -8.61 -4.63 -3.55
C ILE A 296 -7.31 -3.82 -3.65
N GLY A 297 -6.37 -4.22 -4.52
CA GLY A 297 -5.22 -3.42 -4.91
C GLY A 297 -5.44 -2.79 -6.28
N SER A 298 -5.53 -1.45 -6.34
CA SER A 298 -5.82 -0.73 -7.57
C SER A 298 -4.68 0.21 -7.95
N HIS A 299 -4.04 -0.05 -9.09
CA HIS A 299 -3.08 0.90 -9.65
C HIS A 299 -3.76 2.20 -10.13
N GLY A 300 -4.96 2.05 -10.70
CA GLY A 300 -5.62 3.10 -11.48
C GLY A 300 -5.12 3.20 -12.92
N GLN A 301 -5.51 4.27 -13.59
CA GLN A 301 -5.07 4.67 -14.93
C GLN A 301 -4.05 5.81 -14.80
N THR A 302 -2.82 5.62 -15.27
CA THR A 302 -1.85 6.73 -15.34
C THR A 302 -2.32 7.75 -16.37
N ILE A 303 -2.45 9.02 -15.95
CA ILE A 303 -2.70 10.17 -16.83
C ILE A 303 -1.39 10.89 -17.16
N TYR A 304 -0.56 11.11 -16.14
CA TYR A 304 0.70 11.82 -16.31
C TYR A 304 1.74 11.32 -15.32
N HIS A 305 3.00 11.29 -15.74
CA HIS A 305 4.11 10.79 -14.94
C HIS A 305 5.36 11.61 -15.23
N LEU A 306 5.87 12.29 -14.20
CA LEU A 306 7.03 13.17 -14.23
C LEU A 306 8.04 12.68 -13.18
N PRO A 307 8.98 11.79 -13.54
CA PRO A 307 10.04 11.38 -12.63
C PRO A 307 10.99 12.54 -12.31
N PRO A 308 11.90 12.39 -11.34
CA PRO A 308 12.89 13.41 -11.02
C PRO A 308 13.75 13.85 -12.21
N THR A 309 13.82 15.16 -12.42
CA THR A 309 14.61 15.84 -13.44
C THR A 309 15.28 17.08 -12.84
N GLU A 310 16.24 17.68 -13.54
CA GLU A 310 16.86 18.96 -13.11
C GLU A 310 15.88 20.15 -13.16
N ILE A 311 14.81 20.03 -13.95
CA ILE A 311 13.83 21.08 -14.22
C ILE A 311 12.43 20.52 -13.95
N GLY A 312 11.70 21.11 -13.01
CA GLY A 312 10.31 20.76 -12.70
C GLY A 312 10.13 20.10 -11.32
N THR A 313 8.87 19.87 -10.94
CA THR A 313 8.52 19.17 -9.69
C THR A 313 8.19 17.72 -10.01
N PRO A 314 8.94 16.74 -9.46
CA PRO A 314 8.65 15.33 -9.66
C PRO A 314 7.24 15.02 -9.15
N SER A 315 6.41 14.37 -9.97
CA SER A 315 5.02 14.09 -9.65
C SER A 315 4.45 12.98 -10.52
N THR A 316 3.38 12.34 -10.05
CA THR A 316 2.68 11.28 -10.79
C THR A 316 1.20 11.38 -10.51
N LEU A 317 0.38 11.09 -11.51
CA LEU A 317 -1.06 11.12 -11.42
C LEU A 317 -1.66 9.85 -12.01
N GLN A 318 -2.21 9.03 -11.13
CA GLN A 318 -3.07 7.91 -11.44
C GLN A 318 -4.49 8.30 -11.04
N ILE A 319 -5.46 7.99 -11.90
CA ILE A 319 -6.89 8.21 -11.62
C ILE A 319 -7.64 6.88 -11.52
N GLY A 320 -8.85 6.92 -10.99
CA GLY A 320 -9.63 5.75 -10.62
C GLY A 320 -9.94 5.81 -9.13
N GLU A 321 -10.90 6.67 -8.79
CA GLU A 321 -11.17 7.08 -7.41
C GLU A 321 -11.41 5.87 -6.49
N SER A 322 -10.49 5.65 -5.54
CA SER A 322 -10.55 4.49 -4.66
C SER A 322 -11.73 4.55 -3.70
N ALA A 323 -12.23 5.74 -3.35
CA ALA A 323 -13.46 5.88 -2.58
C ALA A 323 -14.69 5.38 -3.35
N VAL A 324 -14.74 5.56 -4.67
CA VAL A 324 -15.81 5.01 -5.52
C VAL A 324 -15.72 3.49 -5.52
N ILE A 325 -14.53 2.94 -5.75
CA ILE A 325 -14.29 1.49 -5.75
C ILE A 325 -14.70 0.88 -4.40
N ALA A 326 -14.28 1.50 -3.29
CA ALA A 326 -14.59 1.02 -1.95
C ALA A 326 -16.10 1.07 -1.63
N ASN A 327 -16.81 2.12 -2.07
CA ASN A 327 -18.25 2.24 -1.87
C ASN A 327 -19.05 1.22 -2.66
N GLN A 328 -18.70 1.01 -3.93
CA GLN A 328 -19.45 0.12 -4.80
C GLN A 328 -19.17 -1.36 -4.50
N THR A 329 -17.93 -1.70 -4.14
CA THR A 329 -17.56 -3.08 -3.80
C THR A 329 -17.76 -3.41 -2.32
N ASN A 330 -17.94 -2.38 -1.47
CA ASN A 330 -17.97 -2.50 -0.02
C ASN A 330 -16.72 -3.20 0.55
N ARG A 331 -15.57 -3.05 -0.13
CA ARG A 331 -14.25 -3.64 0.21
C ARG A 331 -13.22 -2.53 0.45
N PRO A 332 -12.21 -2.75 1.32
CA PRO A 332 -11.10 -1.80 1.45
C PRO A 332 -10.26 -1.82 0.18
N VAL A 333 -9.74 -0.65 -0.20
CA VAL A 333 -8.95 -0.47 -1.42
C VAL A 333 -7.58 0.10 -1.07
N VAL A 334 -6.51 -0.50 -1.57
CA VAL A 334 -5.18 0.09 -1.57
C VAL A 334 -4.90 0.64 -2.96
N SER A 335 -4.59 1.94 -3.07
CA SER A 335 -4.31 2.60 -4.36
C SER A 335 -3.07 3.49 -4.30
N ASP A 336 -2.73 4.23 -5.38
CA ASP A 336 -1.65 5.24 -5.40
C ASP A 336 -0.24 4.72 -5.04
N PHE A 337 0.12 3.55 -5.54
CA PHE A 337 1.39 2.89 -5.21
C PHE A 337 2.65 3.68 -5.61
N ARG A 338 2.57 4.65 -6.53
CA ARG A 338 3.75 5.38 -7.03
C ARG A 338 4.15 6.60 -6.20
N VAL A 339 3.18 7.21 -5.51
CA VAL A 339 3.31 8.57 -4.95
C VAL A 339 4.34 8.61 -3.80
N ALA A 340 4.34 7.60 -2.93
CA ALA A 340 5.24 7.55 -1.78
C ALA A 340 6.72 7.42 -2.18
N ASP A 341 7.02 6.74 -3.28
CA ASP A 341 8.37 6.62 -3.81
C ASP A 341 8.88 7.95 -4.38
N ILE A 342 8.05 8.65 -5.16
CA ILE A 342 8.37 9.99 -5.70
C ILE A 342 8.57 11.01 -4.57
N ALA A 343 7.77 10.94 -3.51
CA ALA A 343 7.94 11.80 -2.33
C ALA A 343 9.31 11.61 -1.64
N LEU A 344 9.99 10.49 -1.87
CA LEU A 344 11.34 10.19 -1.39
C LEU A 344 12.42 10.37 -2.47
N GLY A 345 12.10 11.10 -3.55
CA GLY A 345 13.02 11.39 -4.65
C GLY A 345 13.23 10.22 -5.62
N GLY A 346 12.42 9.17 -5.53
CA GLY A 346 12.42 8.08 -6.50
C GLY A 346 11.64 8.43 -7.77
N HIS A 347 11.74 7.55 -8.76
CA HIS A 347 11.08 7.68 -10.05
C HIS A 347 9.62 7.23 -10.00
N GLY A 348 9.15 6.55 -8.95
CA GLY A 348 7.79 6.00 -8.86
C GLY A 348 7.53 4.82 -9.79
N ALA A 349 8.57 4.31 -10.46
CA ALA A 349 8.53 3.21 -11.40
C ALA A 349 9.95 2.64 -11.61
N PRO A 350 10.07 1.35 -11.98
CA PRO A 350 9.04 0.31 -11.89
C PRO A 350 8.82 -0.15 -10.43
N VAL A 351 7.56 -0.48 -10.06
CA VAL A 351 7.21 -0.97 -8.70
C VAL A 351 7.00 -2.50 -8.65
N VAL A 352 6.79 -3.13 -9.80
CA VAL A 352 6.62 -4.58 -9.96
C VAL A 352 7.87 -5.40 -9.59
N PRO A 353 9.13 -4.92 -9.72
CA PRO A 353 10.31 -5.72 -9.40
C PRO A 353 10.35 -6.31 -7.98
N TYR A 354 9.72 -5.66 -7.00
CA TYR A 354 9.58 -6.24 -5.67
C TYR A 354 8.68 -7.47 -5.66
N VAL A 355 7.55 -7.43 -6.39
CA VAL A 355 6.65 -8.58 -6.54
C VAL A 355 7.33 -9.70 -7.32
N ASP A 356 8.02 -9.35 -8.41
CA ASP A 356 8.82 -10.28 -9.19
C ASP A 356 9.81 -11.04 -8.28
N PHE A 357 10.46 -10.33 -7.36
CA PHE A 357 11.33 -10.94 -6.35
C PHE A 357 10.57 -11.89 -5.42
N LEU A 358 9.41 -11.50 -4.90
CA LEU A 358 8.62 -12.37 -4.02
C LEU A 358 8.25 -13.68 -4.72
N ILE A 359 7.86 -13.63 -6.00
CA ILE A 359 7.40 -14.79 -6.77
C ILE A 359 8.55 -15.64 -7.31
N HIS A 360 9.63 -15.01 -7.78
CA HIS A 360 10.66 -15.67 -8.58
C HIS A 360 12.03 -15.78 -7.91
N HIS A 361 12.20 -15.32 -6.66
CA HIS A 361 13.44 -15.58 -5.94
C HIS A 361 13.69 -17.09 -5.79
N GLN A 362 14.96 -17.48 -5.95
CA GLN A 362 15.40 -18.85 -5.79
C GLN A 362 16.71 -18.87 -5.02
N ASP A 363 16.92 -19.91 -4.22
CA ASP A 363 18.15 -20.05 -3.44
C ASP A 363 19.36 -20.41 -4.31
N GLU A 364 19.13 -21.17 -5.39
CA GLU A 364 20.19 -21.80 -6.19
C GLU A 364 20.42 -21.18 -7.57
N LYS A 365 19.45 -20.43 -8.12
CA LYS A 365 19.52 -19.86 -9.47
C LYS A 365 19.26 -18.35 -9.50
N SER A 366 20.01 -17.65 -10.34
CA SER A 366 19.72 -16.26 -10.70
C SER A 366 18.82 -16.21 -11.93
N VAL A 367 17.78 -15.39 -11.87
CA VAL A 367 16.74 -15.31 -12.91
C VAL A 367 16.65 -13.89 -13.46
N ALA A 368 16.69 -13.75 -14.79
CA ALA A 368 16.33 -12.54 -15.50
C ALA A 368 14.88 -12.66 -16.00
N LEU A 369 13.99 -11.83 -15.47
CA LEU A 369 12.62 -11.71 -15.96
C LEU A 369 12.58 -10.62 -17.03
N GLN A 370 12.55 -11.02 -18.28
CA GLN A 370 12.59 -10.14 -19.45
C GLN A 370 11.19 -9.91 -19.98
N ASN A 371 10.67 -8.69 -19.91
CA ASN A 371 9.46 -8.31 -20.64
C ASN A 371 9.85 -7.70 -21.99
N ILE A 372 9.23 -8.16 -23.08
CA ILE A 372 9.44 -7.64 -24.44
C ILE A 372 8.10 -7.10 -24.94
N GLY A 373 7.75 -5.91 -24.45
CA GLY A 373 6.59 -5.14 -24.91
C GLY A 373 6.99 -4.19 -26.04
N GLY A 374 6.43 -2.97 -26.05
CA GLY A 374 6.93 -1.92 -26.95
C GLY A 374 8.39 -1.55 -26.67
N ILE A 375 8.72 -1.43 -25.37
CA ILE A 375 10.07 -1.34 -24.82
C ILE A 375 10.38 -2.65 -24.11
N SER A 376 11.65 -3.03 -24.14
CA SER A 376 12.19 -4.19 -23.42
C SER A 376 12.70 -3.75 -22.06
N ASN A 377 12.31 -4.46 -20.99
CA ASN A 377 12.82 -4.23 -19.64
C ASN A 377 13.10 -5.54 -18.90
N VAL A 378 14.01 -5.48 -17.94
CA VAL A 378 14.42 -6.65 -17.16
C VAL A 378 14.29 -6.37 -15.67
N THR A 379 13.81 -7.37 -14.94
CA THR A 379 14.06 -7.53 -13.48
C THR A 379 15.01 -8.70 -13.30
N PHE A 380 16.23 -8.45 -12.86
CA PHE A 380 17.21 -9.48 -12.52
C PHE A 380 17.21 -9.75 -11.02
N ILE A 381 17.04 -11.02 -10.66
CA ILE A 381 17.01 -11.52 -9.30
C ILE A 381 18.18 -12.50 -9.12
N PRO A 382 19.25 -12.10 -8.41
CA PRO A 382 20.32 -13.02 -8.07
C PRO A 382 19.82 -14.23 -7.25
N LYS A 383 20.54 -15.35 -7.32
CA LYS A 383 20.31 -16.45 -6.38
C LYS A 383 20.50 -15.98 -4.93
N ASN A 384 19.66 -16.46 -4.02
CA ASN A 384 19.63 -16.06 -2.61
C ASN A 384 19.56 -14.53 -2.41
N ALA A 385 18.87 -13.82 -3.32
CA ALA A 385 18.79 -12.37 -3.27
C ALA A 385 18.08 -11.85 -2.02
N ARG A 386 18.47 -10.64 -1.64
CA ARG A 386 17.67 -9.72 -0.83
C ARG A 386 17.10 -8.62 -1.74
N PRO A 387 16.09 -7.87 -1.29
CA PRO A 387 15.50 -6.78 -2.07
C PRO A 387 16.54 -5.79 -2.65
N GLU A 388 17.55 -5.45 -1.87
CA GLU A 388 18.65 -4.56 -2.26
C GLU A 388 19.59 -5.11 -3.35
N ASP A 389 19.51 -6.40 -3.65
CA ASP A 389 20.34 -7.06 -4.67
C ASP A 389 19.63 -7.11 -6.05
N ILE A 390 18.34 -6.74 -6.12
CA ILE A 390 17.53 -6.73 -7.35
C ILE A 390 18.03 -5.64 -8.29
N ILE A 391 18.17 -5.97 -9.58
CA ILE A 391 18.56 -4.99 -10.60
C ILE A 391 17.42 -4.89 -11.61
N ALA A 392 16.93 -3.69 -11.90
CA ALA A 392 15.91 -3.51 -12.93
C ALA A 392 16.16 -2.24 -13.76
N PHE A 393 15.93 -2.35 -15.06
CA PHE A 393 16.10 -1.27 -16.03
C PHE A 393 15.44 -1.59 -17.37
N ASP A 394 15.18 -0.56 -18.16
CA ASP A 394 14.84 -0.72 -19.58
C ASP A 394 16.11 -1.00 -20.39
N SER A 395 16.14 -2.12 -21.11
CA SER A 395 17.25 -2.46 -22.00
C SER A 395 17.15 -1.69 -23.32
N GLY A 396 15.95 -1.34 -23.77
CA GLY A 396 15.77 -0.49 -24.95
C GLY A 396 14.58 -0.93 -25.78
N PRO A 397 14.66 -0.94 -27.12
CA PRO A 397 13.50 -1.26 -27.93
C PRO A 397 13.02 -2.70 -27.71
N GLY A 398 11.71 -2.90 -27.78
CA GLY A 398 11.07 -4.20 -27.90
C GLY A 398 10.42 -4.34 -29.28
N ASN A 399 9.11 -4.62 -29.31
CA ASN A 399 8.32 -4.74 -30.54
C ASN A 399 8.05 -3.40 -31.21
N MET A 400 8.09 -2.28 -30.49
CA MET A 400 7.67 -0.97 -31.05
C MET A 400 8.43 -0.59 -32.33
N ILE A 401 9.74 -0.86 -32.38
CA ILE A 401 10.52 -0.58 -33.58
C ILE A 401 10.23 -1.58 -34.70
N ILE A 402 9.90 -2.83 -34.37
CA ILE A 402 9.58 -3.88 -35.34
C ILE A 402 8.22 -3.55 -35.98
N ASP A 403 7.23 -3.25 -35.16
CA ASP A 403 5.86 -2.87 -35.51
C ASP A 403 5.85 -1.62 -36.39
N ALA A 404 6.54 -0.56 -35.95
CA ALA A 404 6.65 0.67 -36.75
C ALA A 404 7.38 0.43 -38.08
N THR A 405 8.43 -0.40 -38.10
CA THR A 405 9.17 -0.69 -39.34
C THR A 405 8.30 -1.46 -40.33
N ILE A 406 7.59 -2.51 -39.89
CA ILE A 406 6.70 -3.26 -40.80
C ILE A 406 5.54 -2.38 -41.30
N GLU A 407 5.01 -1.52 -40.45
CA GLU A 407 3.96 -0.58 -40.84
C GLU A 407 4.45 0.38 -41.94
N ILE A 408 5.67 0.89 -41.82
CA ILE A 408 6.27 1.79 -42.82
C ILE A 408 6.49 1.07 -44.15
N VAL A 409 7.14 -0.10 -44.15
CA VAL A 409 7.50 -0.80 -45.41
C VAL A 409 6.29 -1.40 -46.13
N THR A 410 5.24 -1.75 -45.37
CA THR A 410 3.98 -2.27 -45.95
C THR A 410 2.96 -1.17 -46.25
N ASN A 411 3.31 0.11 -46.07
CA ASN A 411 2.40 1.25 -46.21
C ASN A 411 1.11 1.09 -45.40
N GLY A 412 1.21 0.59 -44.16
CA GLY A 412 0.11 0.44 -43.22
C GLY A 412 -0.72 -0.84 -43.35
N GLN A 413 -0.41 -1.73 -44.31
CA GLN A 413 -1.15 -2.98 -44.49
C GLN A 413 -0.96 -3.97 -43.33
N LYS A 414 0.23 -3.98 -42.72
CA LYS A 414 0.53 -4.76 -41.51
C LYS A 414 0.94 -3.82 -40.37
N LYS A 415 0.58 -4.17 -39.14
CA LYS A 415 0.91 -3.39 -37.93
C LYS A 415 1.97 -4.05 -37.04
N TYR A 416 2.23 -5.34 -37.24
CA TYR A 416 3.27 -6.10 -36.54
C TYR A 416 3.72 -7.27 -37.43
N ASP A 417 4.92 -7.80 -37.17
CA ASP A 417 5.44 -8.99 -37.87
C ASP A 417 4.96 -10.26 -37.18
N GLU A 418 3.81 -10.77 -37.64
CA GLU A 418 3.18 -11.97 -37.10
C GLU A 418 4.14 -13.18 -37.10
N ASP A 419 4.32 -13.80 -35.93
CA ASP A 419 5.29 -14.89 -35.67
C ASP A 419 6.76 -14.56 -36.03
N GLY A 420 7.08 -13.32 -36.41
CA GLY A 420 8.39 -12.94 -36.95
C GLY A 420 8.67 -13.48 -38.35
N VAL A 421 7.64 -13.76 -39.16
CA VAL A 421 7.77 -14.44 -40.46
C VAL A 421 8.57 -13.63 -41.46
N MET A 422 8.39 -12.31 -41.53
CA MET A 422 9.11 -11.47 -42.49
C MET A 422 10.57 -11.33 -42.08
N ALA A 423 10.84 -11.16 -40.78
CA ALA A 423 12.20 -11.17 -40.23
C ALA A 423 12.92 -12.51 -40.48
N ALA A 424 12.20 -13.65 -40.44
CA ALA A 424 12.80 -14.97 -40.71
C ALA A 424 13.28 -15.16 -42.16
N GLN A 425 12.73 -14.40 -43.11
CA GLN A 425 13.08 -14.47 -44.53
C GLN A 425 14.30 -13.62 -44.89
N GLY A 426 14.69 -12.71 -44.01
CA GLY A 426 15.82 -11.81 -44.22
C GLY A 426 17.13 -12.30 -43.61
N GLN A 427 18.20 -11.58 -43.90
CA GLN A 427 19.50 -11.70 -43.28
C GLN A 427 19.87 -10.39 -42.56
N VAL A 428 20.52 -10.51 -41.40
CA VAL A 428 20.96 -9.34 -40.64
C VAL A 428 22.02 -8.57 -41.44
N ASN A 429 21.72 -7.31 -41.75
CA ASN A 429 22.65 -6.40 -42.40
C ASN A 429 23.55 -5.73 -41.36
N LYS A 430 24.83 -6.10 -41.35
CA LYS A 430 25.81 -5.58 -40.38
C LYS A 430 25.98 -4.06 -40.43
N GLY A 431 25.97 -3.46 -41.62
CA GLY A 431 26.15 -2.02 -41.77
C GLY A 431 25.01 -1.21 -41.16
N LEU A 432 23.77 -1.68 -41.34
CA LEU A 432 22.61 -1.08 -40.71
C LEU A 432 22.62 -1.31 -39.19
N LEU A 433 22.96 -2.52 -38.73
CA LEU A 433 23.08 -2.83 -37.29
C LEU A 433 24.09 -1.90 -36.60
N ASP A 434 25.25 -1.67 -37.20
CA ASP A 434 26.29 -0.76 -36.68
C ASP A 434 25.80 0.69 -36.55
N ILE A 435 24.82 1.12 -37.36
CA ILE A 435 24.18 2.43 -37.23
C ILE A 435 23.23 2.44 -36.03
N LEU A 436 22.39 1.41 -35.88
CA LEU A 436 21.42 1.31 -34.78
C LEU A 436 22.12 1.23 -33.41
N SER A 437 23.21 0.45 -33.32
CA SER A 437 24.00 0.26 -32.10
C SER A 437 24.76 1.51 -31.63
N LYS A 438 24.75 2.60 -32.39
CA LYS A 438 25.33 3.90 -31.98
C LYS A 438 24.35 4.79 -31.20
N HIS A 439 23.11 4.34 -30.98
CA HIS A 439 22.12 5.14 -30.28
C HIS A 439 22.59 5.52 -28.85
N PRO A 440 22.54 6.80 -28.44
CA PRO A 440 23.13 7.25 -27.16
C PRO A 440 22.58 6.53 -25.92
N TYR A 441 21.30 6.20 -25.93
CA TYR A 441 20.63 5.48 -24.82
C TYR A 441 21.32 4.18 -24.43
N LEU A 442 21.92 3.48 -25.40
CA LEU A 442 22.55 2.18 -25.17
C LEU A 442 23.77 2.29 -24.24
N LYS A 443 24.37 3.48 -24.09
CA LYS A 443 25.55 3.72 -23.26
C LYS A 443 25.24 4.20 -21.84
N LEU A 444 23.97 4.47 -21.53
CA LEU A 444 23.56 4.94 -20.21
C LEU A 444 23.59 3.79 -19.19
N PRO A 445 24.16 3.99 -17.99
CA PRO A 445 24.05 3.02 -16.90
C PRO A 445 22.66 3.08 -16.23
N PRO A 446 22.21 2.01 -15.54
CA PRO A 446 21.05 2.06 -14.66
C PRO A 446 21.25 3.02 -13.46
N PRO A 447 20.17 3.59 -12.87
CA PRO A 447 18.78 3.45 -13.28
C PRO A 447 18.49 4.20 -14.59
N LYS A 448 17.79 3.53 -15.52
CA LYS A 448 17.46 4.07 -16.84
C LYS A 448 16.09 3.58 -17.29
N SER A 449 15.35 4.46 -17.94
CA SER A 449 14.07 4.16 -18.59
C SER A 449 13.96 4.86 -19.95
N THR A 450 13.11 4.36 -20.83
CA THR A 450 12.88 4.93 -22.17
C THR A 450 11.50 4.57 -22.70
N GLY A 451 11.11 5.17 -23.81
CA GLY A 451 9.82 5.00 -24.44
C GLY A 451 9.80 5.37 -25.91
N ARG A 452 8.61 5.80 -26.35
CA ARG A 452 8.31 6.20 -27.73
C ARG A 452 9.15 7.39 -28.18
N GLU A 453 9.59 8.23 -27.25
CA GLU A 453 10.43 9.39 -27.53
C GLU A 453 11.81 9.03 -28.06
N SER A 454 12.35 7.87 -27.68
CA SER A 454 13.67 7.39 -28.14
C SER A 454 13.57 6.34 -29.25
N PHE A 455 12.65 5.38 -29.11
CA PHE A 455 12.54 4.21 -29.99
C PHE A 455 11.17 4.11 -30.69
N GLY A 456 10.49 5.23 -30.92
CA GLY A 456 9.21 5.28 -31.60
C GLY A 456 9.29 5.43 -33.12
N TRP A 457 8.20 5.93 -33.71
CA TRP A 457 8.01 6.06 -35.16
C TRP A 457 9.15 6.81 -35.87
N ALA A 458 9.62 7.92 -35.29
CA ALA A 458 10.71 8.72 -35.87
C ALA A 458 12.02 7.91 -35.99
N PHE A 459 12.33 7.06 -35.00
CA PHE A 459 13.47 6.15 -35.05
C PHE A 459 13.30 5.09 -36.14
N ALA A 460 12.10 4.50 -36.26
CA ALA A 460 11.79 3.52 -37.30
C ALA A 460 11.88 4.12 -38.71
N GLN A 461 11.35 5.34 -38.93
CA GLN A 461 11.45 6.05 -40.21
C GLN A 461 12.91 6.27 -40.63
N LYS A 462 13.73 6.80 -39.71
CA LYS A 462 15.16 7.01 -39.97
C LYS A 462 15.89 5.69 -40.25
N THR A 463 15.50 4.62 -39.58
CA THR A 463 16.02 3.27 -39.81
C THR A 463 15.68 2.78 -41.22
N VAL A 464 14.44 2.94 -41.68
CA VAL A 464 14.00 2.60 -43.04
C VAL A 464 14.74 3.43 -44.09
N GLU A 465 14.93 4.73 -43.86
CA GLU A 465 15.70 5.60 -44.77
C GLU A 465 17.15 5.16 -44.90
N ASN A 466 17.80 4.80 -43.78
CA ASN A 466 19.17 4.29 -43.80
C ASN A 466 19.26 2.96 -44.53
N ALA A 467 18.29 2.06 -44.33
CA ALA A 467 18.20 0.78 -45.03
C ALA A 467 18.09 0.98 -46.56
N LYS A 468 17.24 1.92 -47.01
CA LYS A 468 17.10 2.30 -48.43
C LYS A 468 18.42 2.82 -49.01
N LYS A 469 19.12 3.69 -48.28
CA LYS A 469 20.44 4.21 -48.71
C LYS A 469 21.50 3.12 -48.85
N LEU A 470 21.40 2.07 -48.02
CA LEU A 470 22.30 0.92 -48.03
C LEU A 470 21.86 -0.19 -49.00
N GLY A 471 20.72 -0.04 -49.69
CA GLY A 471 20.18 -1.06 -50.59
C GLY A 471 19.70 -2.34 -49.89
N VAL A 472 19.31 -2.22 -48.61
CA VAL A 472 18.83 -3.34 -47.78
C VAL A 472 17.37 -3.65 -48.14
N SER A 473 17.05 -4.94 -48.36
CA SER A 473 15.68 -5.37 -48.64
C SER A 473 14.77 -5.23 -47.41
N ASP A 474 13.45 -5.20 -47.60
CA ASP A 474 12.51 -5.07 -46.48
C ASP A 474 12.61 -6.26 -45.50
N CYS A 475 12.82 -7.49 -46.00
CA CYS A 475 13.03 -8.66 -45.15
C CYS A 475 14.34 -8.55 -44.36
N ASP A 476 15.45 -8.13 -44.99
CA ASP A 476 16.74 -7.93 -44.30
C ASP A 476 16.67 -6.80 -43.28
N LEU A 477 15.90 -5.74 -43.57
CA LEU A 477 15.62 -4.64 -42.65
C LEU A 477 14.89 -5.17 -41.40
N LEU A 478 13.80 -5.94 -41.57
CA LEU A 478 13.06 -6.54 -40.46
C LEU A 478 13.91 -7.54 -39.67
N ALA A 479 14.72 -8.35 -40.34
CA ALA A 479 15.68 -9.24 -39.70
C ALA A 479 16.71 -8.46 -38.85
N THR A 480 17.23 -7.34 -39.39
CA THR A 480 18.21 -6.50 -38.71
C THR A 480 17.63 -5.79 -37.50
N VAL A 481 16.43 -5.22 -37.61
CA VAL A 481 15.73 -4.53 -36.51
C VAL A 481 15.34 -5.50 -35.42
N THR A 482 14.84 -6.68 -35.78
CA THR A 482 14.51 -7.75 -34.81
C THR A 482 15.77 -8.24 -34.09
N PHE A 483 16.88 -8.45 -34.82
CA PHE A 483 18.15 -8.82 -34.21
C PHE A 483 18.71 -7.73 -33.29
N PHE A 484 18.60 -6.46 -33.69
CA PHE A 484 19.03 -5.31 -32.89
C PHE A 484 18.35 -5.27 -31.51
N THR A 485 17.04 -5.57 -31.43
CA THR A 485 16.33 -5.73 -30.14
C THR A 485 16.99 -6.80 -29.27
N THR A 486 17.24 -8.00 -29.81
CA THR A 486 17.86 -9.10 -29.05
C THR A 486 19.31 -8.81 -28.65
N GLN A 487 20.08 -8.17 -29.53
CA GLN A 487 21.46 -7.76 -29.25
C GLN A 487 21.52 -6.72 -28.14
N THR A 488 20.59 -5.77 -28.14
CA THR A 488 20.50 -4.77 -27.08
C THR A 488 20.24 -5.40 -25.72
N ILE A 489 19.28 -6.34 -25.62
CA ILE A 489 18.98 -7.08 -24.38
C ILE A 489 20.23 -7.78 -23.85
N VAL A 490 20.90 -8.59 -24.67
CA VAL A 490 22.06 -9.38 -24.24
C VAL A 490 23.27 -8.50 -23.89
N ASN A 491 23.53 -7.44 -24.65
CA ASN A 491 24.62 -6.52 -24.35
C ASN A 491 24.40 -5.83 -22.99
N HIS A 492 23.19 -5.35 -22.70
CA HIS A 492 22.93 -4.74 -21.39
C HIS A 492 22.97 -5.72 -20.24
N TYR A 493 22.64 -6.99 -20.46
CA TYR A 493 22.88 -8.01 -19.46
C TYR A 493 24.37 -8.13 -19.15
N GLN A 494 25.23 -8.20 -20.17
CA GLN A 494 26.68 -8.24 -19.96
C GLN A 494 27.22 -6.98 -19.27
N ASP A 495 26.73 -5.80 -19.67
CA ASP A 495 27.26 -4.52 -19.20
C ASP A 495 26.79 -4.14 -17.78
N HIS A 496 25.62 -4.62 -17.36
CA HIS A 496 24.94 -4.11 -16.17
C HIS A 496 24.54 -5.17 -15.14
N ILE A 497 24.62 -6.46 -15.46
CA ILE A 497 24.35 -7.54 -14.50
C ILE A 497 25.69 -8.16 -14.06
N PRO A 498 26.20 -7.83 -12.86
CA PRO A 498 27.51 -8.30 -12.39
C PRO A 498 27.47 -9.74 -11.84
N PHE A 499 26.43 -10.51 -12.17
CA PHE A 499 26.17 -11.84 -11.65
C PHE A 499 25.95 -12.84 -12.80
N VAL A 500 26.09 -14.13 -12.49
CA VAL A 500 25.74 -15.20 -13.44
C VAL A 500 24.24 -15.21 -13.66
N ILE A 501 23.81 -15.35 -14.92
CA ILE A 501 22.42 -15.52 -15.32
C ILE A 501 22.20 -17.00 -15.66
N ASP A 502 21.43 -17.70 -14.83
CA ASP A 502 21.14 -19.12 -15.02
C ASP A 502 19.88 -19.35 -15.87
N GLU A 503 18.93 -18.41 -15.81
CA GLU A 503 17.63 -18.52 -16.47
C GLU A 503 17.12 -17.14 -16.91
N ILE A 504 16.63 -17.06 -18.15
CA ILE A 504 15.94 -15.90 -18.72
C ILE A 504 14.49 -16.32 -18.98
N ARG A 505 13.55 -15.69 -18.29
CA ARG A 505 12.11 -15.88 -18.49
C ARG A 505 11.56 -14.73 -19.30
N VAL A 506 11.02 -15.01 -20.49
CA VAL A 506 10.57 -13.98 -21.42
C VAL A 506 9.05 -13.87 -21.40
N SER A 507 8.55 -12.65 -21.22
CA SER A 507 7.13 -12.29 -21.20
C SER A 507 6.84 -11.14 -22.18
N GLY A 508 5.56 -10.80 -22.35
CA GLY A 508 5.10 -9.74 -23.24
C GLY A 508 4.96 -10.21 -24.70
N GLY A 509 4.44 -9.32 -25.57
CA GLY A 509 4.11 -9.67 -26.95
C GLY A 509 5.29 -10.22 -27.76
N GLY A 510 6.52 -9.86 -27.42
CA GLY A 510 7.73 -10.33 -28.09
C GLY A 510 8.00 -11.83 -27.87
N ALA A 511 7.43 -12.43 -26.82
CA ALA A 511 7.50 -13.87 -26.59
C ALA A 511 6.80 -14.69 -27.70
N HIS A 512 5.85 -14.08 -28.43
CA HIS A 512 5.17 -14.71 -29.56
C HIS A 512 5.94 -14.57 -30.88
N ASN A 513 6.97 -13.71 -30.95
CA ASN A 513 7.79 -13.57 -32.15
C ASN A 513 8.89 -14.66 -32.16
N ARG A 514 8.69 -15.70 -32.98
CA ARG A 514 9.59 -16.87 -33.00
C ARG A 514 11.00 -16.51 -33.45
N THR A 515 11.12 -15.58 -34.39
CA THR A 515 12.43 -15.10 -34.88
C THR A 515 13.18 -14.35 -33.78
N LEU A 516 12.49 -13.47 -33.05
CA LEU A 516 13.04 -12.77 -31.89
C LEU A 516 13.48 -13.76 -30.81
N MET A 517 12.62 -14.71 -30.43
CA MET A 517 12.94 -15.71 -29.41
C MET A 517 14.11 -16.61 -29.80
N LYS A 518 14.21 -17.00 -31.07
CA LYS A 518 15.34 -17.76 -31.61
C LYS A 518 16.65 -16.96 -31.55
N ASN A 519 16.62 -15.69 -31.96
CA ASN A 519 17.77 -14.81 -31.93
C ASN A 519 18.25 -14.58 -30.48
N LEU A 520 17.32 -14.31 -29.56
CA LEU A 520 17.62 -14.12 -28.14
C LEU A 520 18.24 -15.38 -27.52
N SER A 521 17.65 -16.56 -27.76
CA SER A 521 18.16 -17.83 -27.22
C SER A 521 19.57 -18.12 -27.74
N THR A 522 19.78 -17.98 -29.06
CA THR A 522 21.10 -18.21 -29.69
C THR A 522 22.16 -17.25 -29.13
N LEU A 523 21.82 -15.97 -28.99
CA LEU A 523 22.77 -14.97 -28.51
C LEU A 523 23.05 -15.13 -27.01
N ALA A 524 22.04 -15.46 -26.22
CA ALA A 524 22.18 -15.73 -24.79
C ALA A 524 23.06 -16.97 -24.54
N GLU A 525 22.82 -18.08 -25.24
CA GLU A 525 23.63 -19.31 -25.13
C GLU A 525 25.10 -19.10 -25.54
N ALA A 526 25.34 -18.26 -26.55
CA ALA A 526 26.69 -17.89 -26.96
C ALA A 526 27.41 -17.01 -25.94
N THR A 527 26.66 -16.31 -25.09
CA THR A 527 27.16 -15.26 -24.20
C THR A 527 27.30 -15.71 -22.76
N PHE A 528 26.30 -16.42 -22.25
CA PHE A 528 26.19 -16.84 -20.86
C PHE A 528 26.30 -18.37 -20.77
N LYS A 529 27.13 -18.84 -19.85
CA LYS A 529 27.38 -20.26 -19.67
C LYS A 529 26.16 -20.95 -19.05
N SER A 530 25.63 -21.97 -19.73
CA SER A 530 24.52 -22.81 -19.25
C SER A 530 23.22 -22.05 -18.94
N VAL A 531 22.99 -20.90 -19.60
CA VAL A 531 21.74 -20.15 -19.47
C VAL A 531 20.59 -20.92 -20.14
N SER A 532 19.43 -20.91 -19.51
CA SER A 532 18.18 -21.37 -20.12
C SER A 532 17.30 -20.19 -20.50
N VAL A 533 16.71 -20.21 -21.69
CA VAL A 533 15.73 -19.20 -22.12
C VAL A 533 14.38 -19.87 -22.25
N ILE A 534 13.40 -19.41 -21.47
CA ILE A 534 12.05 -19.96 -21.47
C ILE A 534 11.02 -18.84 -21.67
N VAL A 535 9.89 -19.19 -22.28
CA VAL A 535 8.73 -18.29 -22.33
C VAL A 535 7.99 -18.41 -21.00
N ASP A 536 7.73 -17.29 -20.36
CA ASP A 536 6.86 -17.21 -19.19
C ASP A 536 5.41 -17.23 -19.67
N GLU A 537 4.74 -18.36 -19.44
CA GLU A 537 3.34 -18.58 -19.85
C GLU A 537 2.35 -17.79 -18.97
N GLN A 538 2.81 -17.07 -17.95
CA GLN A 538 1.95 -16.22 -17.11
C GLN A 538 1.49 -14.97 -17.87
N SER A 539 0.40 -15.22 -18.61
CA SER A 539 -0.47 -14.38 -19.42
C SER A 539 -0.99 -13.16 -18.66
N ASP A 540 -1.07 -12.03 -19.39
CA ASP A 540 -1.84 -10.77 -19.26
C ASP A 540 -2.22 -10.24 -17.86
N ALA A 541 -2.64 -11.09 -16.94
CA ALA A 541 -3.00 -10.77 -15.56
C ALA A 541 -1.80 -10.48 -14.63
N LYS A 542 -0.55 -10.66 -15.07
CA LYS A 542 0.65 -10.50 -14.21
C LYS A 542 0.67 -9.17 -13.47
N GLU A 543 0.40 -8.06 -14.17
CA GLU A 543 0.40 -6.74 -13.55
C GLU A 543 -0.74 -6.59 -12.53
N ALA A 544 -1.95 -7.05 -12.87
CA ALA A 544 -3.07 -7.06 -11.94
C ALA A 544 -2.75 -7.86 -10.67
N ILE A 545 -2.22 -9.09 -10.81
CA ILE A 545 -1.74 -9.92 -9.67
C ILE A 545 -0.71 -9.15 -8.84
N ALA A 546 0.21 -8.43 -9.47
CA ALA A 546 1.21 -7.65 -8.77
C ALA A 546 0.59 -6.56 -7.88
N PHE A 547 -0.47 -5.89 -8.31
CA PHE A 547 -1.17 -4.92 -7.46
C PHE A 547 -1.95 -5.55 -6.31
N ALA A 548 -2.46 -6.78 -6.48
CA ALA A 548 -3.02 -7.55 -5.36
C ALA A 548 -1.95 -7.86 -4.30
N ILE A 549 -0.76 -8.28 -4.73
CA ILE A 549 0.36 -8.57 -3.83
C ILE A 549 0.89 -7.29 -3.17
N LEU A 550 1.06 -6.20 -3.92
CA LEU A 550 1.48 -4.91 -3.35
C LEU A 550 0.50 -4.43 -2.27
N ALA A 551 -0.81 -4.55 -2.51
CA ALA A 551 -1.83 -4.23 -1.52
C ALA A 551 -1.71 -5.09 -0.26
N ASN A 552 -1.42 -6.40 -0.40
CA ASN A 552 -1.16 -7.28 0.74
C ASN A 552 -0.01 -6.77 1.60
N GLU A 553 1.10 -6.40 0.97
CA GLU A 553 2.30 -5.90 1.62
C GLU A 553 2.07 -4.53 2.30
N THR A 554 1.31 -3.64 1.66
CA THR A 554 0.88 -2.36 2.26
C THR A 554 0.09 -2.58 3.54
N LEU A 555 -0.84 -3.54 3.55
CA LEU A 555 -1.72 -3.80 4.70
C LEU A 555 -0.96 -4.35 5.91
N VAL A 556 0.10 -5.14 5.69
CA VAL A 556 0.98 -5.64 6.75
C VAL A 556 2.13 -4.66 7.10
N GLY A 557 2.24 -3.54 6.39
CA GLY A 557 3.22 -2.49 6.68
C GLY A 557 4.62 -2.76 6.15
N HIS A 558 4.76 -3.58 5.10
CA HIS A 558 6.05 -3.83 4.46
C HIS A 558 6.40 -2.75 3.43
N CYS A 559 7.69 -2.41 3.35
CA CYS A 559 8.22 -1.54 2.32
C CYS A 559 8.38 -2.33 1.01
N THR A 560 7.83 -1.79 -0.08
CA THR A 560 7.80 -2.48 -1.38
C THR A 560 8.48 -1.71 -2.50
N ASN A 561 8.91 -0.48 -2.27
CA ASN A 561 9.84 0.17 -3.20
C ASN A 561 11.27 -0.33 -2.99
N LEU A 562 12.04 -0.27 -4.08
CA LEU A 562 13.43 -0.68 -4.12
C LEU A 562 14.28 0.56 -4.44
N PRO A 563 15.03 1.14 -3.48
CA PRO A 563 15.87 2.33 -3.69
C PRO A 563 16.86 2.19 -4.85
N ASN A 564 17.49 1.02 -4.98
CA ASN A 564 18.42 0.65 -6.04
C ASN A 564 17.76 0.55 -7.43
N VAL A 565 16.44 0.41 -7.50
CA VAL A 565 15.68 0.36 -8.77
C VAL A 565 15.06 1.72 -9.09
N THR A 566 14.41 2.31 -8.12
CA THR A 566 13.60 3.52 -8.28
C THR A 566 14.37 4.81 -8.07
N GLY A 567 15.52 4.78 -7.41
CA GLY A 567 16.31 5.97 -7.05
C GLY A 567 15.84 6.71 -5.81
N SER A 568 14.84 6.21 -5.08
CA SER A 568 14.41 6.81 -3.81
C SER A 568 15.50 6.73 -2.74
N ILE A 569 15.52 7.69 -1.81
CA ILE A 569 16.58 7.77 -0.78
C ILE A 569 16.55 6.66 0.27
N ARG A 570 15.40 5.97 0.42
CA ARG A 570 15.20 4.86 1.37
C ARG A 570 13.95 4.04 1.05
N PRO A 571 13.83 2.81 1.59
CA PRO A 571 12.60 2.05 1.51
C PRO A 571 11.42 2.75 2.23
N THR A 572 10.21 2.52 1.73
CA THR A 572 8.94 3.02 2.23
C THR A 572 7.79 2.08 1.85
N ILE A 573 6.71 2.15 2.64
CA ILE A 573 5.44 1.52 2.30
C ILE A 573 4.83 2.27 1.13
N LEU A 574 4.40 1.53 0.11
CA LEU A 574 3.68 2.09 -1.03
C LEU A 574 2.16 1.98 -0.83
N GLY A 575 1.43 2.92 -1.42
CA GLY A 575 -0.02 2.91 -1.48
C GLY A 575 -0.73 3.68 -0.36
N LYS A 576 -2.01 3.98 -0.59
CA LYS A 576 -2.96 4.63 0.31
C LYS A 576 -4.12 3.69 0.58
N ILE A 577 -4.52 3.57 1.84
CA ILE A 577 -5.64 2.71 2.24
C ILE A 577 -6.92 3.54 2.28
N THR A 578 -7.87 3.19 1.43
CA THR A 578 -9.23 3.70 1.46
C THR A 578 -10.11 2.72 2.23
N PRO A 579 -10.72 3.14 3.35
CA PRO A 579 -11.52 2.27 4.19
C PRO A 579 -12.84 1.88 3.54
N VAL A 580 -13.45 0.80 4.05
CA VAL A 580 -14.85 0.49 3.75
C VAL A 580 -15.73 1.58 4.35
N PRO A 581 -16.67 2.17 3.60
CA PRO A 581 -17.61 3.13 4.15
C PRO A 581 -18.46 2.50 5.26
N HIS A 582 -18.65 3.21 6.37
CA HIS A 582 -19.59 2.79 7.39
C HIS A 582 -21.01 2.81 6.80
N LYS A 583 -21.65 1.64 6.69
CA LYS A 583 -23.11 1.61 6.57
C LYS A 583 -23.67 1.97 7.93
N ILE A 584 -24.13 3.21 8.08
CA ILE A 584 -25.09 3.55 9.12
C ILE A 584 -26.38 2.81 8.71
N LEU A 585 -26.67 1.71 9.41
CA LEU A 585 -27.97 1.04 9.34
C LEU A 585 -28.97 1.78 10.23
#